data_AF-A0A1W1ZII2-F1
#
_entry.id   AF-A0A1W1ZII2-F1
#
_cell.length_a   1.000
_cell.length_b   1.000
_cell.length_c   1.000
_cell.angle_alpha   90.00
_cell.angle_beta   90.00
_cell.angle_gamma   90.00
#
_symmetry.space_group_name_H-M   'P 1'
#
loop_
_entity.id
_entity.type
_entity.pdbx_description
1 polymer ?
#
loop_
_entity_poly.entity_id
_entity_poly.type
_entity_poly.pdbx_seq_one_letter_code
_entity_poly.pdbx_strand_id
1 'polypeptide(L)'
;MLKANSIKKAIASSVVALAILFTAVPALSQTVYADENDPNQQQTSESTTESTTESSETSETSAESSETSAETSAEETTAPAVVGLEDLSGTVSQEGNSEYIWFGRNNGSTLYGSHNTLNVRGRFGENYIQSTYSEDGYYTFLRVGENVYEVEIGALGAVYEFEGVQVRLVAGIDASGKAVTITYTVYNNSGVEKNVSVGSAADVMIGENDSARVSYTSNGILMEDNDTTSSTYGASLRLMPGNCDFTTRWFGYYGSARSNVFNGLADTTPYNSDSGIAWSWNFNMGAGETVERTARIGLYEDSYHVYYDANGGAGEMTDINSPYGAGLTATAMDNSFYAPEGTEFYSWNTAADGSGVTIFPGSTFTPAGDTILYAQWVDTTGVYVYTEGENGEWTQYSNNGLSFRASRQGSDGLTFSRFLGVQVDGQDIGPDRFTAVAGSVVVTLKPDYLQSLAPGQHTVTLTFRDGAPITTNFTIKASAVPATGESMSYLPVVGVITLVAAGAVVLTKRIKEEEI
;
A
#
# COMPACT_ATOMS: atom_id res chain seq x y z
N MET A 1 7.34 41.04 32.32
CA MET A 1 8.32 39.98 32.00
C MET A 1 7.53 38.76 31.57
N LEU A 2 7.15 38.72 30.31
CA LEU A 2 7.84 38.00 29.22
C LEU A 2 7.55 36.49 29.26
N LYS A 3 6.44 36.11 28.60
CA LYS A 3 6.34 34.88 27.83
C LYS A 3 7.27 35.03 26.62
N ALA A 4 8.39 34.32 26.63
CA ALA A 4 9.24 34.09 25.46
C ALA A 4 10.05 32.82 25.74
N ASN A 5 9.65 31.70 25.13
CA ASN A 5 10.55 30.57 24.82
C ASN A 5 9.77 29.48 24.07
N SER A 6 9.86 29.49 22.74
CA SER A 6 10.11 28.32 21.88
C SER A 6 9.82 28.66 20.40
N ILE A 7 10.65 29.55 19.85
CA ILE A 7 10.95 29.57 18.42
C ILE A 7 12.21 28.73 18.25
N LYS A 8 12.10 27.55 17.63
CA LYS A 8 13.10 26.89 16.75
C LYS A 8 12.68 25.45 16.42
N LYS A 9 12.84 25.09 15.14
CA LYS A 9 12.67 23.78 14.46
C LYS A 9 11.26 23.40 13.97
N ALA A 10 10.94 23.81 12.75
CA ALA A 10 10.45 22.93 11.66
C ALA A 10 10.29 23.75 10.36
N ILE A 11 11.41 24.16 9.77
CA ILE A 11 11.48 24.55 8.34
C ILE A 11 12.68 23.80 7.79
N ALA A 12 12.44 22.63 7.19
CA ALA A 12 13.32 21.96 6.25
C ALA A 12 12.61 20.72 5.70
N SER A 13 12.79 20.47 4.40
CA SER A 13 12.40 19.29 3.63
C SER A 13 10.96 19.18 3.12
N SER A 14 10.72 19.80 1.96
CA SER A 14 10.05 19.15 0.83
C SER A 14 10.28 19.98 -0.45
N VAL A 15 11.49 19.89 -0.99
CA VAL A 15 11.78 20.22 -2.39
C VAL A 15 12.82 19.21 -2.88
N VAL A 16 12.37 18.16 -3.54
CA VAL A 16 13.18 17.46 -4.54
C VAL A 16 12.31 17.33 -5.78
N ALA A 17 12.76 18.01 -6.83
CA ALA A 17 12.18 18.02 -8.15
C ALA A 17 12.37 16.65 -8.81
N LEU A 18 11.29 16.04 -9.31
CA LEU A 18 11.36 14.89 -10.19
C LEU A 18 11.34 15.41 -11.64
N ALA A 19 12.53 15.48 -12.24
CA ALA A 19 12.69 15.63 -13.67
C ALA A 19 12.83 14.22 -14.28
N ILE A 20 11.84 13.76 -15.04
CA ILE A 20 11.96 12.57 -15.89
C ILE A 20 12.09 13.03 -17.34
N LEU A 21 13.28 12.79 -17.90
CA LEU A 21 13.58 12.87 -19.32
C LEU A 21 12.76 11.80 -20.07
N PHE A 22 12.10 12.21 -21.15
CA PHE A 22 11.68 11.29 -22.20
C PHE A 22 12.93 10.74 -22.93
N THR A 23 13.21 9.45 -22.79
CA THR A 23 14.06 8.71 -23.73
C THR A 23 13.23 7.69 -24.49
N ALA A 24 13.40 7.71 -25.81
CA ALA A 24 12.63 6.96 -26.79
C ALA A 24 12.65 5.44 -26.59
N VAL A 25 11.49 4.82 -26.82
CA VAL A 25 11.32 3.36 -26.94
C VAL A 25 11.77 2.93 -28.35
N PRO A 26 12.70 1.97 -28.52
CA PRO A 26 12.88 1.30 -29.79
C PRO A 26 11.84 0.19 -29.96
N ALA A 27 11.31 0.10 -31.17
CA ALA A 27 10.30 -0.86 -31.61
C ALA A 27 10.75 -2.32 -31.40
N LEU A 28 9.88 -3.14 -30.82
CA LEU A 28 10.01 -4.60 -30.85
C LEU A 28 9.26 -5.16 -32.06
N SER A 29 10.00 -5.93 -32.85
CA SER A 29 9.54 -6.63 -34.05
C SER A 29 8.58 -7.76 -33.71
N GLN A 30 7.50 -7.85 -34.48
CA GLN A 30 6.64 -9.03 -34.56
C GLN A 30 7.44 -10.25 -35.06
N THR A 31 7.40 -11.34 -34.31
CA THR A 31 7.62 -12.68 -34.85
C THR A 31 6.28 -13.42 -34.89
N VAL A 32 5.87 -13.70 -36.12
CA VAL A 32 4.80 -14.61 -36.51
C VAL A 32 5.19 -16.04 -36.10
N TYR A 33 4.31 -16.77 -35.43
CA TYR A 33 4.33 -18.23 -35.48
C TYR A 33 2.97 -18.73 -35.92
N ALA A 34 3.02 -19.53 -36.98
CA ALA A 34 1.90 -20.17 -37.62
C ALA A 34 1.41 -21.36 -36.78
N ASP A 35 0.09 -21.50 -36.83
CA ASP A 35 -0.72 -22.65 -36.45
C ASP A 35 -0.44 -23.83 -37.39
N GLU A 36 -0.26 -25.05 -36.84
CA GLU A 36 -0.64 -26.31 -37.51
C GLU A 36 -0.58 -27.52 -36.54
N ASN A 37 -1.77 -27.98 -36.17
CA ASN A 37 -2.27 -29.37 -36.15
C ASN A 37 -1.52 -30.52 -35.43
N ASP A 38 -2.20 -30.98 -34.37
CA ASP A 38 -2.77 -32.33 -34.14
C ASP A 38 -1.86 -33.54 -33.82
N PRO A 39 -2.17 -34.34 -32.77
CA PRO A 39 -1.29 -35.35 -32.19
C PRO A 39 -1.64 -36.78 -32.63
N ASN A 40 -0.62 -37.64 -32.62
CA ASN A 40 -0.66 -39.05 -32.21
C ASN A 40 0.60 -39.71 -32.78
N GLN A 41 1.35 -40.41 -31.94
CA GLN A 41 1.72 -41.81 -32.20
C GLN A 41 2.38 -42.38 -30.94
N GLN A 42 1.96 -43.61 -30.69
CA GLN A 42 2.20 -44.45 -29.53
C GLN A 42 3.57 -45.13 -29.62
N GLN A 43 3.95 -45.68 -28.46
CA GLN A 43 4.62 -46.99 -28.29
C GLN A 43 6.16 -47.10 -28.30
N THR A 44 6.65 -47.42 -27.09
CA THR A 44 7.49 -48.57 -26.71
C THR A 44 8.92 -48.68 -27.26
N SER A 45 9.88 -48.78 -26.34
CA SER A 45 10.68 -50.01 -26.14
C SER A 45 11.57 -49.93 -24.90
N GLU A 46 11.60 -51.03 -24.15
CA GLU A 46 12.48 -51.36 -23.03
C GLU A 46 13.96 -51.55 -23.43
N SER A 47 14.80 -51.73 -22.39
CA SER A 47 16.06 -52.51 -22.30
C SER A 47 17.26 -51.63 -21.87
N THR A 48 17.68 -51.66 -20.60
CA THR A 48 18.82 -52.43 -20.03
C THR A 48 20.13 -52.30 -20.85
N THR A 49 21.31 -52.01 -20.29
CA THR A 49 22.01 -52.62 -19.14
C THR A 49 23.33 -51.86 -18.87
N GLU A 50 23.79 -51.95 -17.61
CA GLU A 50 25.18 -52.11 -17.13
C GLU A 50 26.28 -51.05 -17.37
N SER A 51 26.64 -50.37 -16.28
CA SER A 51 27.91 -50.54 -15.53
C SER A 51 29.18 -50.83 -16.33
N THR A 52 30.19 -49.96 -16.20
CA THR A 52 31.50 -50.36 -15.65
C THR A 52 32.34 -49.16 -15.22
N THR A 53 32.84 -49.28 -14.00
CA THR A 53 33.93 -48.56 -13.34
C THR A 53 35.25 -48.75 -14.08
N GLU A 54 36.10 -47.72 -14.13
CA GLU A 54 37.51 -47.91 -13.79
C GLU A 54 38.21 -46.60 -13.44
N SER A 55 38.81 -46.64 -12.26
CA SER A 55 39.79 -45.73 -11.68
C SER A 55 41.12 -45.75 -12.42
N SER A 56 41.83 -44.62 -12.45
CA SER A 56 43.29 -44.65 -12.29
C SER A 56 43.80 -43.34 -11.69
N GLU A 57 44.46 -43.48 -10.54
CA GLU A 57 45.37 -42.50 -9.96
C GLU A 57 46.61 -42.35 -10.87
N THR A 58 47.23 -41.18 -10.88
CA THR A 58 48.69 -41.08 -10.71
C THR A 58 49.11 -39.65 -10.38
N SER A 59 49.94 -39.60 -9.32
CA SER A 59 50.92 -38.60 -8.90
C SER A 59 51.81 -38.12 -10.07
N GLU A 60 52.61 -37.04 -10.04
CA GLU A 60 53.45 -36.48 -8.99
C GLU A 60 54.15 -35.19 -9.54
N THR A 61 54.31 -34.19 -8.69
CA THR A 61 55.46 -33.28 -8.52
C THR A 61 56.06 -32.41 -9.65
N SER A 62 56.09 -31.11 -9.33
CA SER A 62 57.25 -30.19 -9.29
C SER A 62 58.02 -29.82 -10.57
N ALA A 63 57.93 -28.54 -10.96
CA ALA A 63 59.12 -27.73 -11.27
C ALA A 63 58.83 -26.23 -11.16
N GLU A 64 59.65 -25.59 -10.33
CA GLU A 64 59.79 -24.16 -10.09
C GLU A 64 60.57 -23.50 -11.24
N SER A 65 60.08 -22.38 -11.78
CA SER A 65 60.94 -21.37 -12.40
C SER A 65 60.28 -20.00 -12.34
N SER A 66 60.99 -19.09 -11.67
CA SER A 66 60.72 -17.67 -11.56
C SER A 66 61.16 -16.95 -12.83
N GLU A 67 60.30 -16.11 -13.41
CA GLU A 67 60.75 -14.89 -14.08
C GLU A 67 59.63 -13.84 -14.08
N THR A 68 60.02 -12.64 -13.70
CA THR A 68 59.21 -11.44 -13.44
C THR A 68 58.93 -10.71 -14.75
N SER A 69 57.69 -10.28 -15.01
CA SER A 69 57.39 -8.93 -15.53
C SER A 69 55.91 -8.70 -15.81
N ALA A 70 55.53 -7.43 -15.59
CA ALA A 70 54.33 -6.73 -16.06
C ALA A 70 53.02 -6.95 -15.27
N GLU A 71 52.79 -6.02 -14.34
CA GLU A 71 51.46 -5.59 -13.91
C GLU A 71 50.61 -5.23 -15.14
N THR A 72 49.55 -6.00 -15.34
CA THR A 72 48.31 -5.52 -15.95
C THR A 72 47.20 -5.90 -15.01
N SER A 73 46.61 -4.87 -14.40
CA SER A 73 45.39 -4.89 -13.60
C SER A 73 44.29 -5.67 -14.32
N ALA A 74 44.17 -6.96 -14.02
CA ALA A 74 42.99 -7.73 -14.33
C ALA A 74 41.92 -7.39 -13.30
N GLU A 75 40.76 -6.98 -13.81
CA GLU A 75 39.50 -6.91 -13.08
C GLU A 75 39.41 -8.02 -12.04
N GLU A 76 39.09 -7.61 -10.82
CA GLU A 76 38.50 -8.45 -9.79
C GLU A 76 37.30 -9.16 -10.41
N THR A 77 37.53 -10.37 -10.90
CA THR A 77 36.46 -11.26 -11.36
C THR A 77 35.62 -11.55 -10.14
N THR A 78 34.45 -10.91 -10.12
CA THR A 78 33.35 -11.14 -9.20
C THR A 78 33.32 -12.60 -8.77
N ALA A 79 33.28 -12.85 -7.46
CA ALA A 79 32.97 -14.15 -6.90
C ALA A 79 31.79 -14.76 -7.68
N PRO A 80 31.82 -16.07 -8.00
CA PRO A 80 30.73 -16.71 -8.73
C PRO A 80 29.39 -16.40 -8.05
N ALA A 81 28.37 -16.10 -8.86
CA ALA A 81 26.99 -15.94 -8.38
C ALA A 81 26.67 -17.12 -7.46
N VAL A 82 26.20 -16.84 -6.24
CA VAL A 82 25.87 -17.88 -5.26
C VAL A 82 24.79 -18.77 -5.90
N VAL A 83 25.17 -20.00 -6.24
CA VAL A 83 24.25 -21.02 -6.76
C VAL A 83 23.54 -21.63 -5.54
N GLY A 84 22.51 -20.95 -5.03
CA GLY A 84 21.78 -21.40 -3.84
C GLY A 84 21.24 -20.28 -2.95
N LEU A 85 20.52 -20.67 -1.90
CA LEU A 85 20.18 -19.77 -0.80
C LEU A 85 21.43 -19.41 0.00
N GLU A 86 21.55 -18.12 0.33
CA GLU A 86 22.54 -17.66 1.29
C GLU A 86 22.17 -18.09 2.72
N ASP A 87 23.17 -18.56 3.47
CA ASP A 87 23.04 -18.80 4.91
C ASP A 87 23.07 -17.48 5.67
N LEU A 88 21.94 -17.17 6.30
CA LEU A 88 21.73 -15.94 7.05
C LEU A 88 21.76 -16.15 8.57
N SER A 89 22.12 -17.35 9.06
CA SER A 89 22.03 -17.70 10.48
C SER A 89 22.81 -16.78 11.43
N GLY A 90 23.87 -16.13 10.94
CA GLY A 90 24.64 -15.12 11.68
C GLY A 90 24.13 -13.68 11.57
N THR A 91 23.12 -13.42 10.74
CA THR A 91 22.63 -12.06 10.41
C THR A 91 21.16 -11.84 10.77
N VAL A 92 20.35 -12.90 10.80
CA VAL A 92 18.96 -12.82 11.26
C VAL A 92 18.85 -13.04 12.75
N SER A 93 17.91 -12.33 13.37
CA SER A 93 17.64 -12.47 14.79
C SER A 93 17.06 -13.85 15.09
N GLN A 94 17.52 -14.47 16.18
CA GLN A 94 17.02 -15.77 16.65
C GLN A 94 15.80 -15.64 17.57
N GLU A 95 15.53 -14.41 18.01
CA GLU A 95 14.42 -14.02 18.87
C GLU A 95 13.95 -12.61 18.49
N GLY A 96 12.71 -12.27 18.82
CA GLY A 96 12.19 -10.92 18.62
C GLY A 96 10.87 -10.73 19.35
N ASN A 97 10.61 -9.51 19.80
CA ASN A 97 9.42 -9.21 20.58
C ASN A 97 8.88 -7.79 20.33
N SER A 98 7.60 -7.65 20.63
CA SER A 98 6.89 -6.38 20.83
C SER A 98 6.29 -6.32 22.24
N GLU A 99 5.38 -5.37 22.48
CA GLU A 99 4.56 -5.36 23.70
C GLU A 99 3.47 -6.45 23.72
N TYR A 100 3.14 -7.04 22.56
CA TYR A 100 2.00 -7.95 22.36
C TYR A 100 2.41 -9.39 22.06
N ILE A 101 3.49 -9.58 21.30
CA ILE A 101 3.85 -10.87 20.74
C ILE A 101 5.36 -11.01 20.65
N TRP A 102 5.83 -12.24 20.68
CA TRP A 102 7.24 -12.56 20.51
C TRP A 102 7.42 -13.89 19.78
N PHE A 103 8.61 -14.07 19.22
CA PHE A 103 9.08 -15.34 18.74
C PHE A 103 10.44 -15.64 19.35
N GLY A 104 10.75 -16.92 19.45
CA GLY A 104 12.07 -17.37 19.83
C GLY A 104 12.28 -18.77 19.32
N ARG A 105 13.52 -19.07 18.95
CA ARG A 105 13.92 -20.45 18.72
C ARG A 105 13.87 -21.22 20.05
N ASN A 106 13.25 -22.39 20.05
CA ASN A 106 13.40 -23.33 21.15
C ASN A 106 14.61 -24.24 20.90
N ASN A 107 15.46 -24.37 21.92
CA ASN A 107 16.66 -25.20 21.90
C ASN A 107 16.73 -25.93 23.25
N GLY A 108 15.84 -26.92 23.42
CA GLY A 108 15.63 -27.57 24.71
C GLY A 108 15.13 -29.02 24.60
N SER A 109 15.34 -29.78 25.67
CA SER A 109 14.72 -31.09 25.88
C SER A 109 13.23 -30.90 26.18
N THR A 110 12.37 -31.32 25.27
CA THR A 110 10.93 -31.42 25.47
C THR A 110 10.56 -32.75 26.12
N LEU A 111 9.29 -32.93 26.48
CA LEU A 111 8.72 -34.22 26.92
C LEU A 111 8.85 -35.32 25.84
N TYR A 112 9.08 -34.95 24.58
CA TYR A 112 9.12 -35.82 23.40
C TYR A 112 10.51 -35.88 22.71
N GLY A 113 11.56 -35.32 23.33
CA GLY A 113 12.93 -35.32 22.80
C GLY A 113 13.54 -33.91 22.72
N SER A 114 14.77 -33.80 22.20
CA SER A 114 15.35 -32.47 21.93
C SER A 114 14.97 -32.05 20.52
N HIS A 115 14.06 -31.08 20.37
CA HIS A 115 13.58 -30.60 19.08
C HIS A 115 13.95 -29.13 18.88
N ASN A 116 14.37 -28.81 17.66
CA ASN A 116 14.78 -27.47 17.25
C ASN A 116 13.66 -26.81 16.45
N THR A 117 12.84 -25.99 17.12
CA THR A 117 11.62 -25.40 16.53
C THR A 117 11.60 -23.87 16.66
N LEU A 118 10.73 -23.24 15.87
CA LEU A 118 10.34 -21.84 16.08
C LEU A 118 9.12 -21.82 17.00
N ASN A 119 9.17 -21.01 18.05
CA ASN A 119 8.04 -20.85 18.96
C ASN A 119 7.50 -19.41 18.89
N VAL A 120 6.18 -19.28 18.92
CA VAL A 120 5.45 -18.01 18.95
C VAL A 120 4.70 -17.93 20.25
N ARG A 121 4.61 -16.73 20.82
CA ARG A 121 3.88 -16.56 22.05
C ARG A 121 3.40 -15.12 22.16
N GLY A 122 2.43 -14.86 23.03
CA GLY A 122 1.68 -13.61 23.04
C GLY A 122 1.46 -13.08 24.44
N ARG A 123 0.66 -12.02 24.51
CA ARG A 123 0.25 -11.37 25.75
C ARG A 123 -1.23 -11.01 25.70
N PHE A 124 -1.95 -11.35 26.77
CA PHE A 124 -3.36 -11.01 26.95
C PHE A 124 -3.52 -10.20 28.24
N GLY A 125 -3.59 -8.87 28.10
CA GLY A 125 -3.50 -7.98 29.25
C GLY A 125 -2.15 -8.11 29.96
N GLU A 126 -2.16 -8.44 31.25
CA GLU A 126 -0.93 -8.71 32.01
C GLU A 126 -0.44 -10.15 31.87
N ASN A 127 -1.28 -11.05 31.35
CA ASN A 127 -1.02 -12.48 31.29
C ASN A 127 -0.25 -12.87 30.03
N TYR A 128 0.53 -13.92 30.18
CA TYR A 128 1.31 -14.53 29.11
C TYR A 128 0.46 -15.53 28.32
N ILE A 129 0.58 -15.53 26.99
CA ILE A 129 -0.07 -16.51 26.10
C ILE A 129 1.01 -17.42 25.51
N GLN A 130 1.05 -18.67 25.94
CA GLN A 130 1.75 -19.71 25.19
C GLN A 130 0.92 -20.09 23.96
N SER A 131 1.53 -20.45 22.82
CA SER A 131 0.80 -20.87 21.60
C SER A 131 0.92 -22.37 21.27
N THR A 132 1.88 -23.05 21.92
CA THR A 132 2.16 -24.47 21.70
C THR A 132 2.41 -25.17 23.02
N TYR A 133 1.97 -26.40 23.19
CA TYR A 133 2.18 -27.15 24.43
C TYR A 133 3.66 -27.27 24.82
N SER A 134 3.97 -27.18 26.11
CA SER A 134 5.34 -27.30 26.67
C SER A 134 6.42 -26.43 26.01
N GLU A 135 6.02 -25.34 25.34
CA GLU A 135 6.89 -24.50 24.52
C GLU A 135 7.55 -25.25 23.34
N ASP A 136 7.02 -26.41 22.93
CA ASP A 136 7.56 -27.29 21.88
C ASP A 136 7.65 -26.62 20.51
N GLY A 137 6.90 -25.53 20.30
CA GLY A 137 6.95 -24.73 19.10
C GLY A 137 6.35 -25.42 17.87
N TYR A 138 6.56 -24.77 16.73
CA TYR A 138 6.07 -25.20 15.43
C TYR A 138 7.16 -25.98 14.70
N TYR A 139 6.86 -27.25 14.44
CA TYR A 139 7.71 -28.18 13.70
C TYR A 139 7.60 -27.90 12.21
N THR A 140 8.73 -27.64 11.54
CA THR A 140 8.75 -27.35 10.10
C THR A 140 8.98 -28.62 9.29
N PHE A 141 8.28 -28.72 8.17
CA PHE A 141 8.35 -29.85 7.24
C PHE A 141 8.59 -29.38 5.81
N LEU A 142 9.36 -30.18 5.08
CA LEU A 142 9.55 -30.06 3.64
C LEU A 142 9.16 -31.40 2.99
N ARG A 143 8.35 -31.36 1.93
CA ARG A 143 8.13 -32.51 1.04
C ARG A 143 8.81 -32.25 -0.29
N VAL A 144 9.62 -33.19 -0.76
CA VAL A 144 10.21 -33.17 -2.11
C VAL A 144 9.79 -34.45 -2.82
N GLY A 145 8.99 -34.32 -3.87
CA GLY A 145 8.34 -35.47 -4.49
C GLY A 145 7.45 -36.22 -3.48
N GLU A 146 7.74 -37.49 -3.25
CA GLU A 146 7.00 -38.35 -2.31
C GLU A 146 7.57 -38.32 -0.88
N ASN A 147 8.79 -37.83 -0.70
CA ASN A 147 9.51 -37.91 0.57
C ASN A 147 9.25 -36.68 1.45
N VAL A 148 8.96 -36.93 2.73
CA VAL A 148 8.68 -35.89 3.74
C VAL A 148 9.83 -35.85 4.75
N TYR A 149 10.32 -34.65 5.01
CA TYR A 149 11.41 -34.36 5.92
C TYR A 149 10.95 -33.38 7.00
N GLU A 150 11.24 -33.70 8.26
CA GLU A 150 11.18 -32.72 9.36
C GLU A 150 12.48 -31.90 9.33
N VAL A 151 12.35 -30.57 9.33
CA VAL A 151 13.48 -29.65 9.28
C VAL A 151 13.81 -29.24 10.71
N GLU A 152 14.88 -29.79 11.28
CA GLU A 152 15.37 -29.39 12.59
C GLU A 152 16.07 -28.03 12.52
N ILE A 153 15.40 -26.97 13.00
CA ILE A 153 15.85 -25.58 12.83
C ILE A 153 16.99 -25.26 13.81
N GLY A 154 18.20 -25.69 13.46
CA GLY A 154 19.45 -25.40 14.17
C GLY A 154 19.80 -23.91 14.28
N ALA A 155 19.22 -23.05 13.43
CA ALA A 155 19.18 -21.59 13.55
C ALA A 155 18.15 -21.02 12.55
N LEU A 156 17.47 -19.93 12.91
CA LEU A 156 16.77 -19.12 11.92
C LEU A 156 17.80 -18.55 10.95
N GLY A 157 17.47 -18.54 9.66
CA GLY A 157 18.35 -18.09 8.57
C GLY A 157 19.31 -19.16 8.04
N ALA A 158 19.49 -20.29 8.73
CA ALA A 158 20.28 -21.40 8.19
C ALA A 158 19.57 -22.07 7.00
N VAL A 159 20.38 -22.63 6.09
CA VAL A 159 19.92 -23.33 4.90
C VAL A 159 20.01 -24.83 5.14
N TYR A 160 18.93 -25.55 4.82
CA TYR A 160 18.84 -27.00 4.89
C TYR A 160 18.51 -27.54 3.50
N GLU A 161 19.10 -28.66 3.10
CA GLU A 161 18.93 -29.22 1.75
C GLU A 161 18.48 -30.68 1.78
N PHE A 162 17.43 -30.99 1.02
CA PHE A 162 16.89 -32.34 0.86
C PHE A 162 16.61 -32.59 -0.62
N GLU A 163 17.19 -33.66 -1.17
CA GLU A 163 17.02 -34.04 -2.60
C GLU A 163 17.27 -32.90 -3.61
N GLY A 164 18.23 -32.02 -3.31
CA GLY A 164 18.53 -30.86 -4.14
C GLY A 164 17.53 -29.71 -3.99
N VAL A 165 16.68 -29.71 -2.96
CA VAL A 165 15.81 -28.56 -2.62
C VAL A 165 16.28 -27.97 -1.31
N GLN A 166 16.64 -26.68 -1.35
CA GLN A 166 17.06 -25.91 -0.20
C GLN A 166 15.86 -25.21 0.44
N VAL A 167 15.82 -25.15 1.77
CA VAL A 167 14.85 -24.40 2.55
C VAL A 167 15.56 -23.58 3.62
N ARG A 168 15.10 -22.34 3.81
CA ARG A 168 15.53 -21.43 4.87
C ARG A 168 14.32 -20.85 5.56
N LEU A 169 14.31 -20.86 6.89
CA LEU A 169 13.27 -20.26 7.71
C LEU A 169 13.76 -18.96 8.37
N VAL A 170 12.99 -17.89 8.25
CA VAL A 170 13.19 -16.65 9.02
C VAL A 170 11.89 -16.27 9.72
N ALA A 171 12.00 -15.69 10.90
CA ALA A 171 10.87 -15.14 11.64
C ALA A 171 11.08 -13.65 11.95
N GLY A 172 9.98 -12.91 12.05
CA GLY A 172 10.00 -11.48 12.34
C GLY A 172 8.73 -11.03 13.05
N ILE A 173 8.78 -9.87 13.69
CA ILE A 173 7.59 -9.17 14.16
C ILE A 173 7.09 -8.28 13.03
N ASP A 174 5.80 -8.35 12.72
CA ASP A 174 5.21 -7.54 11.67
C ASP A 174 5.12 -6.04 12.04
N ALA A 175 4.76 -5.21 11.07
CA ALA A 175 4.71 -3.76 11.26
C ALA A 175 3.70 -3.30 12.32
N SER A 176 2.65 -4.09 12.61
CA SER A 176 1.69 -3.77 13.68
C SER A 176 2.23 -4.12 15.07
N GLY A 177 3.26 -4.96 15.14
CA GLY A 177 3.78 -5.50 16.38
C GLY A 177 2.91 -6.62 16.96
N LYS A 178 1.89 -7.11 16.26
CA LYS A 178 0.89 -8.05 16.82
C LYS A 178 0.91 -9.43 16.19
N ALA A 179 1.70 -9.63 15.15
CA ALA A 179 1.92 -10.96 14.59
C ALA A 179 3.40 -11.27 14.40
N VAL A 180 3.71 -12.56 14.52
CA VAL A 180 4.97 -13.13 14.04
C VAL A 180 4.77 -13.55 12.59
N THR A 181 5.61 -13.04 11.70
CA THR A 181 5.75 -13.57 10.34
C THR A 181 6.71 -14.74 10.36
N ILE A 182 6.36 -15.82 9.66
CA ILE A 182 7.19 -17.01 9.50
C ILE A 182 7.37 -17.22 8.00
N THR A 183 8.57 -16.93 7.50
CA THR A 183 8.88 -16.94 6.08
C THR A 183 9.77 -18.13 5.74
N TYR A 184 9.28 -18.95 4.82
CA TYR A 184 9.97 -20.09 4.23
C TYR A 184 10.47 -19.65 2.84
N THR A 185 11.78 -19.56 2.66
CA THR A 185 12.38 -19.41 1.33
C THR A 185 12.83 -20.78 0.87
N VAL A 186 12.35 -21.23 -0.29
CA VAL A 186 12.67 -22.52 -0.89
C VAL A 186 13.36 -22.30 -2.22
N TYR A 187 14.45 -23.00 -2.50
CA TYR A 187 15.18 -22.94 -3.76
C TYR A 187 15.39 -24.35 -4.33
N ASN A 188 15.12 -24.52 -5.61
CA ASN A 188 15.32 -25.79 -6.29
C ASN A 188 16.73 -25.87 -6.92
N ASN A 189 17.65 -26.47 -6.19
CA ASN A 189 19.03 -26.73 -6.59
C ASN A 189 19.22 -28.06 -7.36
N SER A 190 18.14 -28.81 -7.64
CA SER A 190 18.25 -30.18 -8.14
C SER A 190 18.60 -30.30 -9.63
N GLY A 191 18.58 -29.17 -10.35
CA GLY A 191 18.80 -29.14 -11.81
C GLY A 191 17.60 -29.62 -12.65
N VAL A 192 16.51 -30.05 -12.01
CA VAL A 192 15.26 -30.49 -12.67
C VAL A 192 14.04 -29.92 -11.96
N GLU A 193 12.87 -29.97 -12.59
CA GLU A 193 11.61 -29.58 -11.94
C GLU A 193 11.29 -30.49 -10.74
N LYS A 194 10.76 -29.91 -9.66
CA LYS A 194 10.34 -30.62 -8.43
C LYS A 194 8.96 -30.17 -7.98
N ASN A 195 8.11 -31.12 -7.57
CA ASN A 195 6.95 -30.82 -6.74
C ASN A 195 7.41 -30.71 -5.29
N VAL A 196 7.14 -29.57 -4.65
CA VAL A 196 7.58 -29.25 -3.31
C VAL A 196 6.40 -28.85 -2.45
N SER A 197 6.40 -29.27 -1.19
CA SER A 197 5.56 -28.66 -0.17
C SER A 197 6.40 -28.15 0.98
N VAL A 198 6.00 -27.04 1.59
CA VAL A 198 6.61 -26.51 2.81
C VAL A 198 5.53 -26.06 3.77
N GLY A 199 5.73 -26.29 5.07
CA GLY A 199 4.71 -26.02 6.07
C GLY A 199 5.19 -26.34 7.48
N SER A 200 4.30 -26.15 8.46
CA SER A 200 4.59 -26.52 9.84
C SER A 200 3.36 -27.10 10.55
N ALA A 201 3.60 -27.75 11.68
CA ALA A 201 2.57 -28.29 12.56
C ALA A 201 2.93 -28.05 14.03
N ALA A 202 1.92 -28.01 14.90
CA ALA A 202 2.13 -27.90 16.34
C ALA A 202 1.03 -28.58 17.14
N ASP A 203 1.41 -28.95 18.36
CA ASP A 203 0.51 -29.18 19.47
C ASP A 203 0.14 -27.81 20.08
N VAL A 204 -1.15 -27.51 20.19
CA VAL A 204 -1.68 -26.17 20.48
C VAL A 204 -2.06 -26.04 21.93
N MET A 205 -1.50 -25.01 22.55
CA MET A 205 -1.90 -24.52 23.87
C MET A 205 -2.15 -23.03 23.74
N ILE A 206 -3.20 -22.48 24.35
CA ILE A 206 -3.41 -21.03 24.42
C ILE A 206 -3.41 -20.61 25.88
N GLY A 207 -2.37 -19.87 26.27
CA GLY A 207 -2.16 -19.53 27.67
C GLY A 207 -1.93 -20.79 28.50
N GLU A 208 -2.85 -21.09 29.43
CA GLU A 208 -2.81 -22.30 30.28
C GLU A 208 -3.64 -23.48 29.72
N ASN A 209 -4.35 -23.26 28.61
CA ASN A 209 -5.31 -24.21 28.06
C ASN A 209 -4.67 -25.12 27.00
N ASP A 210 -4.29 -26.33 27.41
CA ASP A 210 -3.82 -27.44 26.57
C ASP A 210 -4.97 -28.24 25.92
N SER A 211 -6.18 -27.68 25.96
CA SER A 211 -7.31 -28.14 25.18
C SER A 211 -7.96 -27.00 24.41
N ALA A 212 -7.12 -26.05 24.00
CA ALA A 212 -7.53 -24.83 23.32
C ALA A 212 -8.43 -25.15 22.13
N ARG A 213 -9.54 -24.41 22.01
CA ARG A 213 -10.45 -24.58 20.89
C ARG A 213 -9.76 -24.13 19.60
N VAL A 214 -9.76 -25.00 18.60
CA VAL A 214 -9.29 -24.72 17.24
C VAL A 214 -10.45 -24.75 16.26
N SER A 215 -10.51 -23.76 15.37
CA SER A 215 -11.57 -23.63 14.38
C SER A 215 -11.13 -22.85 13.15
N TYR A 216 -11.84 -22.96 12.03
CA TYR A 216 -11.54 -22.14 10.86
C TYR A 216 -11.99 -20.69 11.04
N THR A 217 -11.23 -19.83 10.37
CA THR A 217 -11.64 -18.48 9.97
C THR A 217 -11.79 -18.44 8.46
N SER A 218 -12.07 -17.28 7.85
CA SER A 218 -12.18 -17.14 6.39
C SER A 218 -11.00 -17.76 5.64
N ASN A 219 -9.76 -17.45 6.04
CA ASN A 219 -8.53 -17.87 5.37
C ASN A 219 -7.50 -18.57 6.28
N GLY A 220 -7.81 -18.83 7.55
CA GLY A 220 -6.85 -19.32 8.53
C GLY A 220 -7.43 -20.24 9.61
N ILE A 221 -6.68 -20.44 10.69
CA ILE A 221 -7.10 -21.21 11.87
C ILE A 221 -7.07 -20.28 13.09
N LEU A 222 -8.16 -20.27 13.85
CA LEU A 222 -8.30 -19.60 15.12
C LEU A 222 -8.03 -20.60 16.24
N MET A 223 -7.13 -20.25 17.16
CA MET A 223 -6.79 -20.99 18.37
C MET A 223 -7.21 -20.14 19.58
N GLU A 224 -8.04 -20.67 20.46
CA GLU A 224 -8.69 -19.91 21.53
C GLU A 224 -8.58 -20.62 22.88
N ASP A 225 -8.30 -19.84 23.92
CA ASP A 225 -8.56 -20.26 25.28
C ASP A 225 -10.05 -20.07 25.60
N ASN A 226 -10.79 -21.16 25.52
CA ASN A 226 -12.20 -21.22 25.84
C ASN A 226 -12.49 -21.80 27.25
N ASP A 227 -11.45 -21.99 28.09
CA ASP A 227 -11.63 -22.47 29.46
C ASP A 227 -11.99 -21.29 30.37
N THR A 228 -13.23 -21.25 30.84
CA THR A 228 -13.75 -20.17 31.69
C THR A 228 -13.07 -20.07 33.06
N THR A 229 -12.27 -21.07 33.43
CA THR A 229 -11.49 -21.09 34.67
C THR A 229 -10.05 -20.60 34.48
N SER A 230 -9.59 -20.48 33.25
CA SER A 230 -8.24 -20.02 32.90
C SER A 230 -8.05 -18.53 33.19
N SER A 231 -6.85 -18.17 33.62
CA SER A 231 -6.44 -16.76 33.76
C SER A 231 -6.36 -16.03 32.42
N THR A 232 -6.28 -16.78 31.32
CA THR A 232 -6.24 -16.29 29.94
C THR A 232 -7.54 -16.54 29.17
N TYR A 233 -8.66 -16.81 29.86
CA TYR A 233 -9.96 -17.00 29.18
C TYR A 233 -10.26 -15.88 28.16
N GLY A 234 -10.54 -16.29 26.92
CA GLY A 234 -10.78 -15.39 25.79
C GLY A 234 -9.53 -14.93 25.04
N ALA A 235 -8.33 -15.30 25.50
CA ALA A 235 -7.11 -15.13 24.73
C ALA A 235 -7.19 -15.96 23.44
N SER A 236 -6.68 -15.40 22.35
CA SER A 236 -6.73 -16.08 21.06
C SER A 236 -5.57 -15.67 20.16
N LEU A 237 -5.11 -16.64 19.38
CA LEU A 237 -4.15 -16.47 18.31
C LEU A 237 -4.75 -16.99 17.01
N ARG A 238 -4.38 -16.36 15.90
CA ARG A 238 -4.80 -16.75 14.56
C ARG A 238 -3.59 -17.09 13.71
N LEU A 239 -3.63 -18.26 13.08
CA LEU A 239 -2.77 -18.62 11.97
C LEU A 239 -3.41 -18.11 10.67
N MET A 240 -2.67 -17.32 9.90
CA MET A 240 -3.13 -16.71 8.64
C MET A 240 -2.09 -16.85 7.53
N PRO A 241 -2.49 -16.89 6.26
CA PRO A 241 -1.57 -16.74 5.16
C PRO A 241 -1.00 -15.31 5.15
N GLY A 242 0.27 -15.18 4.77
CA GLY A 242 0.98 -13.91 4.64
C GLY A 242 0.99 -13.38 3.22
N ASN A 243 1.57 -14.14 2.28
CA ASN A 243 1.73 -13.73 0.87
C ASN A 243 0.87 -14.53 -0.13
N CYS A 244 0.34 -15.69 0.27
CA CYS A 244 -0.61 -16.46 -0.53
C CYS A 244 -1.37 -17.49 0.34
N ASP A 245 -2.56 -17.88 -0.11
CA ASP A 245 -3.40 -18.83 0.60
C ASP A 245 -2.74 -20.20 0.81
N PHE A 246 -3.05 -20.82 1.94
CA PHE A 246 -2.58 -22.15 2.28
C PHE A 246 -3.19 -23.22 1.36
N THR A 247 -2.38 -24.19 0.93
CA THR A 247 -2.87 -25.42 0.30
C THR A 247 -3.47 -26.36 1.35
N THR A 248 -2.81 -26.50 2.50
CA THR A 248 -3.33 -27.28 3.64
C THR A 248 -3.59 -26.35 4.80
N ARG A 249 -4.79 -26.46 5.38
CA ARG A 249 -5.12 -25.99 6.73
C ARG A 249 -5.78 -27.17 7.42
N TRP A 250 -5.18 -27.63 8.49
CA TRP A 250 -5.67 -28.76 9.25
C TRP A 250 -5.66 -28.44 10.73
N PHE A 251 -6.68 -28.90 11.45
CA PHE A 251 -6.68 -28.94 12.90
C PHE A 251 -7.40 -30.21 13.37
N GLY A 252 -7.13 -30.64 14.60
CA GLY A 252 -7.72 -31.85 15.18
C GLY A 252 -6.94 -32.33 16.39
N TYR A 253 -6.91 -33.64 16.64
CA TYR A 253 -6.11 -34.23 17.72
C TYR A 253 -4.60 -34.00 17.52
N TYR A 254 -3.88 -33.49 18.52
CA TYR A 254 -2.46 -33.11 18.41
C TYR A 254 -1.56 -34.20 17.80
N GLY A 255 -1.78 -35.47 18.19
CA GLY A 255 -1.00 -36.61 17.71
C GLY A 255 -1.12 -36.85 16.19
N SER A 256 -2.10 -36.24 15.54
CA SER A 256 -2.32 -36.29 14.10
C SER A 256 -1.76 -35.06 13.37
N ALA A 257 -1.31 -34.01 14.04
CA ALA A 257 -0.91 -32.76 13.39
C ALA A 257 0.23 -32.95 12.37
N ARG A 258 1.31 -33.64 12.76
CA ARG A 258 2.48 -33.85 11.90
C ARG A 258 2.18 -34.66 10.65
N SER A 259 1.35 -35.71 10.75
CA SER A 259 0.98 -36.55 9.61
C SER A 259 0.03 -35.85 8.63
N ASN A 260 -0.60 -34.75 9.05
CA ASN A 260 -1.57 -34.01 8.25
C ASN A 260 -1.03 -32.71 7.66
N VAL A 261 0.27 -32.40 7.82
CA VAL A 261 0.86 -31.13 7.31
C VAL A 261 0.71 -30.93 5.80
N PHE A 262 0.60 -32.01 5.00
CA PHE A 262 0.46 -31.95 3.54
C PHE A 262 -0.78 -32.67 2.99
N ASN A 263 -1.84 -32.85 3.80
CA ASN A 263 -3.00 -33.66 3.42
C ASN A 263 -4.06 -32.91 2.59
N GLY A 264 -4.00 -31.57 2.50
CA GLY A 264 -5.00 -30.73 1.82
C GLY A 264 -6.44 -30.82 2.37
N LEU A 265 -6.67 -31.55 3.47
CA LEU A 265 -7.99 -31.82 4.02
C LEU A 265 -8.28 -30.89 5.19
N ALA A 266 -9.41 -30.18 5.08
CA ALA A 266 -9.91 -29.31 6.11
C ALA A 266 -11.04 -30.01 6.89
N ASP A 267 -10.80 -30.48 8.13
CA ASP A 267 -11.91 -30.86 9.02
C ASP A 267 -12.66 -29.58 9.42
N THR A 268 -13.96 -29.49 9.13
CA THR A 268 -14.74 -28.26 9.28
C THR A 268 -15.36 -28.09 10.67
N THR A 269 -15.33 -29.11 11.51
CA THR A 269 -15.96 -29.05 12.84
C THR A 269 -14.96 -28.56 13.87
N PRO A 270 -15.20 -27.45 14.60
CA PRO A 270 -14.30 -26.99 15.65
C PRO A 270 -13.90 -28.11 16.61
N TYR A 271 -12.62 -28.17 16.97
CA TYR A 271 -12.06 -29.17 17.88
C TYR A 271 -11.63 -28.48 19.19
N ASN A 272 -11.91 -29.10 20.34
CA ASN A 272 -11.77 -28.47 21.66
C ASN A 272 -11.36 -29.47 22.75
N SER A 273 -10.46 -30.36 22.40
CA SER A 273 -9.77 -31.27 23.31
C SER A 273 -8.27 -31.07 23.08
N ASP A 274 -7.47 -32.12 23.14
CA ASP A 274 -6.02 -32.10 22.99
C ASP A 274 -5.60 -31.74 21.54
N SER A 275 -5.48 -30.44 21.28
CA SER A 275 -5.63 -29.84 19.95
C SER A 275 -4.30 -29.66 19.25
N GLY A 276 -4.22 -30.00 17.97
CA GLY A 276 -3.10 -29.66 17.10
C GLY A 276 -3.54 -28.97 15.83
N ILE A 277 -2.58 -28.30 15.19
CA ILE A 277 -2.77 -27.63 13.91
C ILE A 277 -1.64 -27.98 12.95
N ALA A 278 -1.92 -27.87 11.65
CA ALA A 278 -0.93 -27.95 10.60
C ALA A 278 -1.31 -27.04 9.42
N TRP A 279 -0.29 -26.52 8.73
CA TRP A 279 -0.47 -25.74 7.52
C TRP A 279 0.67 -25.94 6.54
N SER A 280 0.38 -25.74 5.25
CA SER A 280 1.40 -25.80 4.21
C SER A 280 0.95 -25.21 2.88
N TRP A 281 1.91 -25.12 1.97
CA TRP A 281 1.69 -24.88 0.55
C TRP A 281 2.27 -26.03 -0.25
N ASN A 282 1.66 -26.35 -1.39
CA ASN A 282 2.21 -27.22 -2.42
C ASN A 282 2.37 -26.44 -3.72
N PHE A 283 3.51 -26.60 -4.39
CA PHE A 283 3.82 -25.90 -5.63
C PHE A 283 4.86 -26.69 -6.43
N ASN A 284 4.89 -26.49 -7.74
CA ASN A 284 5.96 -26.97 -8.61
C ASN A 284 7.02 -25.88 -8.74
N MET A 285 8.29 -26.31 -8.79
CA MET A 285 9.44 -25.42 -8.94
C MET A 285 10.30 -25.90 -10.11
N GLY A 286 10.58 -25.02 -11.07
CA GLY A 286 11.60 -25.24 -12.09
C GLY A 286 13.01 -25.31 -11.49
N ALA A 287 13.97 -25.81 -12.26
CA ALA A 287 15.37 -25.82 -11.86
C ALA A 287 15.89 -24.38 -11.65
N GLY A 288 16.52 -24.12 -10.51
CA GLY A 288 17.02 -22.79 -10.15
C GLY A 288 15.94 -21.79 -9.71
N GLU A 289 14.69 -22.22 -9.53
CA GLU A 289 13.61 -21.35 -9.07
C GLU A 289 13.69 -21.14 -7.54
N THR A 290 13.34 -19.93 -7.09
CA THR A 290 13.14 -19.59 -5.68
C THR A 290 11.68 -19.23 -5.43
N VAL A 291 11.09 -19.84 -4.41
CA VAL A 291 9.71 -19.56 -3.96
C VAL A 291 9.73 -19.14 -2.50
N GLU A 292 9.02 -18.06 -2.19
CA GLU A 292 8.80 -17.62 -0.82
C GLU A 292 7.35 -17.86 -0.38
N ARG A 293 7.17 -18.38 0.83
CA ARG A 293 5.87 -18.54 1.49
C ARG A 293 5.94 -17.97 2.89
N THR A 294 4.92 -17.20 3.27
CA THR A 294 4.86 -16.58 4.59
C THR A 294 3.56 -16.96 5.29
N ALA A 295 3.67 -17.45 6.52
CA ALA A 295 2.55 -17.57 7.46
C ALA A 295 2.63 -16.43 8.48
N ARG A 296 1.50 -16.09 9.09
CA ARG A 296 1.41 -15.16 10.21
C ARG A 296 0.74 -15.86 11.37
N ILE A 297 1.33 -15.80 12.55
CA ILE A 297 0.70 -16.20 13.81
C ILE A 297 0.62 -14.94 14.67
N GLY A 298 -0.59 -14.45 14.89
CA GLY A 298 -0.81 -13.18 15.57
C GLY A 298 -1.99 -13.23 16.50
N LEU A 299 -2.13 -12.19 17.34
CA LEU A 299 -3.38 -11.96 18.07
C LEU A 299 -4.55 -11.97 17.08
N TYR A 300 -5.70 -12.51 17.49
CA TYR A 300 -6.88 -12.51 16.61
C TYR A 300 -7.26 -11.07 16.24
N GLU A 301 -6.95 -10.69 15.01
CA GLU A 301 -7.38 -9.44 14.41
C GLU A 301 -8.63 -9.72 13.57
N ASP A 302 -9.66 -8.89 13.78
CA ASP A 302 -10.78 -8.79 12.87
C ASP A 302 -10.24 -8.59 11.44
N SER A 303 -10.93 -9.11 10.44
CA SER A 303 -10.66 -8.77 9.04
C SER A 303 -11.88 -8.10 8.46
N TYR A 304 -11.67 -7.03 7.71
CA TYR A 304 -12.72 -6.20 7.16
C TYR A 304 -12.72 -6.28 5.64
N HIS A 305 -13.89 -6.57 5.08
CA HIS A 305 -14.10 -6.57 3.65
C HIS A 305 -14.28 -5.15 3.15
N VAL A 306 -13.71 -4.86 1.98
CA VAL A 306 -14.08 -3.70 1.19
C VAL A 306 -14.93 -4.20 0.02
N TYR A 307 -16.13 -3.63 -0.09
CA TYR A 307 -17.07 -3.85 -1.18
C TYR A 307 -17.23 -2.58 -1.99
N TYR A 308 -17.65 -2.74 -3.25
CA TYR A 308 -17.96 -1.63 -4.13
C TYR A 308 -19.39 -1.74 -4.62
N ASP A 309 -20.09 -0.62 -4.55
CA ASP A 309 -21.48 -0.49 -4.97
C ASP A 309 -21.57 0.53 -6.12
N ALA A 310 -22.22 0.14 -7.22
CA ALA A 310 -22.37 0.97 -8.41
C ALA A 310 -23.26 2.20 -8.17
N ASN A 311 -24.05 2.22 -7.10
CA ASN A 311 -24.87 3.33 -6.63
C ASN A 311 -25.68 4.01 -7.75
N GLY A 312 -26.57 3.25 -8.38
CA GLY A 312 -27.37 3.68 -9.53
C GLY A 312 -26.73 3.40 -10.90
N GLY A 313 -25.44 3.09 -10.95
CA GLY A 313 -24.78 2.52 -12.13
C GLY A 313 -25.08 1.03 -12.33
N ALA A 314 -24.34 0.37 -13.22
CA ALA A 314 -24.49 -1.06 -13.51
C ALA A 314 -23.15 -1.81 -13.61
N GLY A 315 -23.16 -3.12 -13.37
CA GLY A 315 -22.00 -4.01 -13.41
C GLY A 315 -21.66 -4.60 -12.05
N GLU A 316 -20.59 -5.38 -11.99
CA GLU A 316 -20.05 -5.97 -10.76
C GLU A 316 -18.56 -5.67 -10.65
N MET A 317 -18.06 -5.55 -9.43
CA MET A 317 -16.65 -5.34 -9.15
C MET A 317 -16.27 -6.08 -7.86
N THR A 318 -15.17 -6.82 -7.90
CA THR A 318 -14.67 -7.58 -6.76
C THR A 318 -13.24 -7.15 -6.45
N ASP A 319 -12.98 -6.82 -5.19
CA ASP A 319 -11.64 -6.59 -4.69
C ASP A 319 -10.96 -7.93 -4.40
N ILE A 320 -10.00 -8.31 -5.24
CA ILE A 320 -9.26 -9.57 -5.10
C ILE A 320 -8.36 -9.61 -3.85
N ASN A 321 -8.04 -8.46 -3.26
CA ASN A 321 -7.21 -8.36 -2.07
C ASN A 321 -8.05 -8.31 -0.77
N SER A 322 -9.37 -8.20 -0.88
CA SER A 322 -10.29 -8.24 0.25
C SER A 322 -10.49 -9.68 0.74
N PRO A 323 -10.58 -9.93 2.06
CA PRO A 323 -10.60 -8.97 3.17
C PRO A 323 -9.22 -8.50 3.63
N TYR A 324 -9.18 -7.32 4.25
CA TYR A 324 -7.99 -6.73 4.85
C TYR A 324 -7.95 -7.01 6.35
N GLY A 325 -6.78 -7.33 6.91
CA GLY A 325 -6.61 -7.42 8.37
C GLY A 325 -6.86 -6.07 9.04
N ALA A 326 -7.41 -6.06 10.26
CA ALA A 326 -7.68 -4.84 11.00
C ALA A 326 -6.43 -3.97 11.14
N GLY A 327 -6.55 -2.69 10.81
CA GLY A 327 -5.42 -1.76 10.82
C GLY A 327 -4.53 -1.79 9.57
N LEU A 328 -4.68 -2.77 8.67
CA LEU A 328 -4.01 -2.76 7.38
C LEU A 328 -4.69 -1.82 6.38
N THR A 329 -3.91 -1.28 5.45
CA THR A 329 -4.38 -0.34 4.43
C THR A 329 -4.90 -1.06 3.19
N ALA A 330 -6.09 -0.68 2.74
CA ALA A 330 -6.63 -0.99 1.42
C ALA A 330 -6.29 0.11 0.41
N THR A 331 -6.24 -0.22 -0.88
CA THR A 331 -6.12 0.76 -1.97
C THR A 331 -7.44 0.78 -2.75
N ALA A 332 -8.04 1.96 -2.91
CA ALA A 332 -9.29 2.11 -3.65
C ALA A 332 -9.07 1.78 -5.14
N MET A 333 -9.89 0.90 -5.69
CA MET A 333 -9.78 0.45 -7.09
C MET A 333 -10.25 1.52 -8.07
N ASP A 334 -9.79 1.42 -9.32
CA ASP A 334 -10.41 2.14 -10.43
C ASP A 334 -11.85 1.65 -10.65
N ASN A 335 -12.72 2.56 -11.09
CA ASN A 335 -14.12 2.20 -11.39
C ASN A 335 -14.22 1.36 -12.66
N SER A 336 -14.81 0.17 -12.55
CA SER A 336 -15.21 -0.67 -13.69
C SER A 336 -16.73 -0.74 -13.93
N PHE A 337 -17.54 -0.04 -13.13
CA PHE A 337 -18.98 0.04 -13.36
C PHE A 337 -19.32 0.93 -14.55
N TYR A 338 -20.44 0.62 -15.20
CA TYR A 338 -21.08 1.47 -16.19
C TYR A 338 -21.85 2.60 -15.49
N ALA A 339 -21.54 3.83 -15.88
CA ALA A 339 -22.19 5.02 -15.33
C ALA A 339 -23.68 5.09 -15.74
N PRO A 340 -24.54 5.67 -14.89
CA PRO A 340 -25.87 6.11 -15.29
C PRO A 340 -25.82 7.02 -16.54
N GLU A 341 -26.88 6.99 -17.36
CA GLU A 341 -26.96 7.81 -18.57
C GLU A 341 -26.75 9.30 -18.26
N GLY A 342 -25.89 9.95 -19.04
CA GLY A 342 -25.59 11.38 -18.89
C GLY A 342 -24.62 11.72 -17.75
N THR A 343 -24.06 10.73 -17.04
CA THR A 343 -23.12 10.96 -15.92
C THR A 343 -21.76 10.32 -16.15
N GLU A 344 -20.75 10.72 -15.36
CA GLU A 344 -19.41 10.12 -15.31
C GLU A 344 -18.98 9.87 -13.86
N PHE A 345 -18.10 8.88 -13.66
CA PHE A 345 -17.56 8.55 -12.34
C PHE A 345 -16.71 9.71 -11.82
N TYR A 346 -16.96 10.12 -10.58
CA TYR A 346 -16.19 11.17 -9.91
C TYR A 346 -15.27 10.61 -8.83
N SER A 347 -15.81 9.83 -7.89
CA SER A 347 -15.07 9.27 -6.77
C SER A 347 -15.83 8.13 -6.11
N TRP A 348 -15.18 7.42 -5.21
CA TRP A 348 -15.85 6.59 -4.22
C TRP A 348 -16.27 7.43 -3.01
N ASN A 349 -17.30 6.98 -2.29
CA ASN A 349 -17.69 7.56 -1.01
C ASN A 349 -18.14 6.46 -0.03
N THR A 350 -17.91 6.65 1.26
CA THR A 350 -18.35 5.70 2.30
C THR A 350 -19.86 5.77 2.61
N ALA A 351 -20.60 6.69 1.99
CA ALA A 351 -22.06 6.78 2.05
C ALA A 351 -22.64 6.97 0.64
N ALA A 352 -23.75 6.31 0.36
CA ALA A 352 -24.40 6.33 -0.96
C ALA A 352 -24.82 7.74 -1.41
N ASP A 353 -25.24 8.59 -0.48
CA ASP A 353 -25.68 9.97 -0.72
C ASP A 353 -24.52 10.98 -0.80
N GLY A 354 -23.25 10.52 -0.72
CA GLY A 354 -22.07 11.35 -0.80
C GLY A 354 -21.71 12.09 0.50
N SER A 355 -22.48 11.92 1.59
CA SER A 355 -22.23 12.58 2.88
C SER A 355 -21.03 12.03 3.66
N GLY A 356 -20.51 10.88 3.25
CA GLY A 356 -19.38 10.20 3.87
C GLY A 356 -18.03 10.73 3.40
N VAL A 357 -16.99 9.93 3.62
CA VAL A 357 -15.62 10.26 3.24
C VAL A 357 -15.44 10.01 1.75
N THR A 358 -14.97 11.03 1.03
CA THR A 358 -14.61 10.91 -0.40
C THR A 358 -13.26 10.23 -0.55
N ILE A 359 -13.19 9.18 -1.38
CA ILE A 359 -11.98 8.39 -1.64
C ILE A 359 -11.78 8.31 -3.15
N PHE A 360 -10.63 8.77 -3.65
CA PHE A 360 -10.31 8.68 -5.09
C PHE A 360 -9.63 7.35 -5.41
N PRO A 361 -9.82 6.79 -6.62
CA PRO A 361 -9.06 5.62 -7.08
C PRO A 361 -7.55 5.78 -6.87
N GLY A 362 -6.89 4.69 -6.49
CA GLY A 362 -5.47 4.66 -6.12
C GLY A 362 -5.15 5.23 -4.74
N SER A 363 -6.09 5.86 -4.04
CA SER A 363 -5.88 6.33 -2.67
C SER A 363 -5.86 5.16 -1.69
N THR A 364 -5.00 5.22 -0.69
CA THR A 364 -4.97 4.24 0.40
C THR A 364 -5.83 4.69 1.57
N PHE A 365 -6.54 3.75 2.22
CA PHE A 365 -7.29 3.99 3.45
C PHE A 365 -7.26 2.74 4.35
N THR A 366 -7.55 2.89 5.64
CA THR A 366 -7.62 1.76 6.58
C THR A 366 -9.08 1.49 6.93
N PRO A 367 -9.66 0.33 6.53
CA PRO A 367 -11.01 -0.04 6.95
C PRO A 367 -11.06 -0.20 8.48
N ALA A 368 -12.08 0.38 9.10
CA ALA A 368 -12.34 0.23 10.55
C ALA A 368 -13.45 -0.82 10.84
N GLY A 369 -13.91 -1.50 9.80
CA GLY A 369 -15.07 -2.38 9.73
C GLY A 369 -15.31 -2.78 8.28
N ASP A 370 -16.17 -3.78 8.03
CA ASP A 370 -16.66 -4.05 6.67
C ASP A 370 -17.18 -2.74 6.07
N THR A 371 -16.64 -2.36 4.92
CA THR A 371 -16.82 -1.04 4.30
C THR A 371 -17.40 -1.21 2.91
N ILE A 372 -18.44 -0.45 2.59
CA ILE A 372 -18.97 -0.34 1.22
C ILE A 372 -18.55 1.03 0.68
N LEU A 373 -17.89 1.01 -0.49
CA LEU A 373 -17.55 2.19 -1.26
C LEU A 373 -18.57 2.37 -2.38
N TYR A 374 -19.36 3.44 -2.28
CA TYR A 374 -20.39 3.78 -3.24
C TYR A 374 -19.83 4.69 -4.33
N ALA A 375 -20.05 4.33 -5.58
CA ALA A 375 -19.70 5.20 -6.70
C ALA A 375 -20.46 6.52 -6.58
N GLN A 376 -19.77 7.63 -6.80
CA GLN A 376 -20.38 8.95 -6.92
C GLN A 376 -20.27 9.41 -8.36
N TRP A 377 -21.42 9.76 -8.92
CA TRP A 377 -21.57 10.16 -10.31
C TRP A 377 -21.80 11.67 -10.40
N VAL A 378 -21.27 12.30 -11.44
CA VAL A 378 -21.55 13.70 -11.75
C VAL A 378 -22.07 13.80 -13.17
N ASP A 379 -22.95 14.76 -13.44
CA ASP A 379 -23.43 14.99 -14.80
C ASP A 379 -22.25 15.26 -15.75
N THR A 380 -22.27 14.66 -16.93
CA THR A 380 -21.30 14.94 -18.00
C THR A 380 -21.40 16.36 -18.54
N THR A 381 -22.56 17.01 -18.32
CA THR A 381 -22.78 18.41 -18.70
C THR A 381 -22.93 19.29 -17.46
N GLY A 382 -22.00 20.23 -17.27
CA GLY A 382 -21.99 21.19 -16.18
C GLY A 382 -22.83 22.44 -16.47
N VAL A 383 -23.55 22.88 -15.45
CA VAL A 383 -24.17 24.21 -15.39
C VAL A 383 -23.28 25.09 -14.53
N TYR A 384 -22.77 26.18 -15.10
CA TYR A 384 -21.89 27.13 -14.43
C TYR A 384 -22.63 28.42 -14.13
N VAL A 385 -22.26 29.09 -13.05
CA VAL A 385 -22.78 30.41 -12.68
C VAL A 385 -21.67 31.27 -12.12
N TYR A 386 -21.73 32.59 -12.37
CA TYR A 386 -20.92 33.52 -11.60
C TYR A 386 -21.48 33.60 -10.18
N THR A 387 -20.57 33.65 -9.20
CA THR A 387 -20.91 33.80 -7.77
C THR A 387 -20.37 35.10 -7.19
N GLU A 388 -19.36 35.71 -7.82
CA GLU A 388 -18.82 37.02 -7.44
C GLU A 388 -18.27 37.76 -8.68
N GLY A 389 -18.21 39.09 -8.61
CA GLY A 389 -17.54 39.95 -9.62
C GLY A 389 -18.41 40.40 -10.79
N GLU A 390 -19.65 39.91 -10.90
CA GLU A 390 -20.58 40.35 -11.93
C GLU A 390 -20.82 41.87 -11.90
N ASN A 391 -20.85 42.50 -13.07
CA ASN A 391 -21.00 43.94 -13.23
C ASN A 391 -19.92 44.75 -12.50
N GLY A 392 -18.75 44.14 -12.26
CA GLY A 392 -17.62 44.77 -11.60
C GLY A 392 -17.14 46.02 -12.34
N GLU A 393 -16.45 46.89 -11.61
CA GLU A 393 -15.93 48.14 -12.15
C GLU A 393 -14.43 48.22 -11.92
N TRP A 394 -13.70 48.68 -12.92
CA TRP A 394 -12.27 48.94 -12.83
C TRP A 394 -11.96 50.34 -13.33
N THR A 395 -11.18 51.11 -12.57
CA THR A 395 -10.82 52.49 -12.93
C THR A 395 -9.43 52.50 -13.56
N GLN A 396 -9.27 53.22 -14.69
CA GLN A 396 -7.98 53.37 -15.37
C GLN A 396 -6.87 53.81 -14.41
N TYR A 397 -5.68 53.25 -14.60
CA TYR A 397 -4.48 53.39 -13.77
C TYR A 397 -4.55 52.77 -12.37
N SER A 398 -5.57 51.96 -12.08
CA SER A 398 -5.58 51.11 -10.88
C SER A 398 -4.51 50.02 -10.97
N ASN A 399 -3.81 49.77 -9.87
CA ASN A 399 -2.85 48.66 -9.76
C ASN A 399 -3.50 47.32 -9.39
N ASN A 400 -4.80 47.33 -9.07
CA ASN A 400 -5.55 46.11 -8.73
C ASN A 400 -6.11 45.47 -10.00
N GLY A 401 -6.12 44.14 -10.09
CA GLY A 401 -6.88 43.44 -11.13
C GLY A 401 -8.39 43.51 -10.88
N LEU A 402 -9.16 42.95 -11.81
CA LEU A 402 -10.61 42.77 -11.65
C LEU A 402 -10.93 41.28 -11.59
N SER A 403 -11.57 40.83 -10.51
CA SER A 403 -11.80 39.42 -10.23
C SER A 403 -13.25 39.00 -10.46
N PHE A 404 -13.43 37.79 -10.97
CA PHE A 404 -14.69 37.11 -11.18
C PHE A 404 -14.58 35.69 -10.61
N ARG A 405 -15.59 35.27 -9.84
CA ARG A 405 -15.69 33.91 -9.34
C ARG A 405 -16.84 33.22 -10.04
N ALA A 406 -16.62 32.00 -10.51
CA ALA A 406 -17.67 31.14 -11.02
C ALA A 406 -17.57 29.74 -10.40
N SER A 407 -18.72 29.07 -10.26
CA SER A 407 -18.84 27.70 -9.74
C SER A 407 -19.72 26.83 -10.62
N ARG A 408 -19.42 25.54 -10.65
CA ARG A 408 -20.27 24.49 -11.21
C ARG A 408 -21.34 24.14 -10.20
N GLN A 409 -22.61 24.17 -10.61
CA GLN A 409 -23.71 23.76 -9.75
C GLN A 409 -23.62 22.26 -9.42
N GLY A 410 -23.88 21.90 -8.15
CA GLY A 410 -23.88 20.52 -7.67
C GLY A 410 -22.51 19.84 -7.58
N SER A 411 -21.44 20.39 -8.15
CA SER A 411 -20.11 19.76 -8.14
C SER A 411 -18.97 20.78 -8.23
N ASP A 412 -18.93 21.75 -7.30
CA ASP A 412 -17.97 22.85 -7.35
C ASP A 412 -16.50 22.40 -7.31
N GLY A 413 -16.22 21.22 -6.74
CA GLY A 413 -14.87 20.64 -6.74
C GLY A 413 -14.28 20.41 -8.14
N LEU A 414 -15.13 20.29 -9.17
CA LEU A 414 -14.71 20.12 -10.56
C LEU A 414 -14.49 21.45 -11.29
N THR A 415 -15.01 22.56 -10.78
CA THR A 415 -15.08 23.83 -11.52
C THR A 415 -13.73 24.23 -12.12
N PHE A 416 -12.66 24.19 -11.32
CA PHE A 416 -11.33 24.64 -11.76
C PHE A 416 -10.70 23.69 -12.78
N SER A 417 -10.86 22.37 -12.61
CA SER A 417 -10.28 21.38 -13.54
C SER A 417 -10.99 21.33 -14.90
N ARG A 418 -12.20 21.89 -14.98
CA ARG A 418 -13.00 22.01 -16.20
C ARG A 418 -12.85 23.35 -16.92
N PHE A 419 -12.25 24.35 -16.26
CA PHE A 419 -12.03 25.67 -16.83
C PHE A 419 -11.00 25.64 -17.97
N LEU A 420 -11.35 26.26 -19.10
CA LEU A 420 -10.51 26.29 -20.31
C LEU A 420 -9.85 27.64 -20.57
N GLY A 421 -10.52 28.75 -20.23
CA GLY A 421 -10.05 30.07 -20.63
C GLY A 421 -11.07 31.18 -20.48
N VAL A 422 -10.65 32.38 -20.86
CA VAL A 422 -11.38 33.64 -20.69
C VAL A 422 -11.47 34.34 -22.04
N GLN A 423 -12.64 34.87 -22.35
CA GLN A 423 -12.83 35.80 -23.45
C GLN A 423 -13.29 37.15 -22.92
N VAL A 424 -12.89 38.23 -23.58
CA VAL A 424 -13.38 39.59 -23.34
C VAL A 424 -13.88 40.15 -24.66
N ASP A 425 -15.12 40.67 -24.66
CA ASP A 425 -15.85 41.11 -25.86
C ASP A 425 -15.87 40.05 -26.97
N GLY A 426 -15.96 38.77 -26.57
CA GLY A 426 -15.96 37.62 -27.47
C GLY A 426 -14.60 37.22 -28.04
N GLN A 427 -13.50 37.88 -27.64
CA GLN A 427 -12.14 37.53 -28.06
C GLN A 427 -11.41 36.76 -26.95
N ASP A 428 -10.80 35.62 -27.30
CA ASP A 428 -9.88 34.93 -26.38
C ASP A 428 -8.67 35.82 -26.08
N ILE A 429 -8.41 36.03 -24.79
CA ILE A 429 -7.38 36.95 -24.32
C ILE A 429 -6.04 36.25 -24.03
N GLY A 430 -6.03 34.91 -24.00
CA GLY A 430 -4.85 34.11 -23.66
C GLY A 430 -4.45 34.18 -22.17
N PRO A 431 -3.67 33.19 -21.69
CA PRO A 431 -3.37 33.02 -20.26
C PRO A 431 -2.52 34.15 -19.65
N ASP A 432 -1.75 34.88 -20.46
CA ASP A 432 -0.88 35.96 -19.96
C ASP A 432 -1.67 37.19 -19.46
N ARG A 433 -2.97 37.29 -19.78
CA ARG A 433 -3.81 38.45 -19.46
C ARG A 433 -4.64 38.29 -18.19
N PHE A 434 -4.64 37.11 -17.59
CA PHE A 434 -5.37 36.84 -16.35
C PHE A 434 -4.59 35.89 -15.44
N THR A 435 -5.09 35.68 -14.23
CA THR A 435 -4.71 34.56 -13.36
C THR A 435 -5.97 33.77 -13.01
N ALA A 436 -5.86 32.46 -12.87
CA ALA A 436 -6.96 31.62 -12.40
C ALA A 436 -6.47 30.76 -11.22
N VAL A 437 -7.25 30.70 -10.14
CA VAL A 437 -6.95 29.88 -8.94
C VAL A 437 -8.14 29.03 -8.50
N ALA A 438 -7.86 27.94 -7.80
CA ALA A 438 -8.83 26.95 -7.33
C ALA A 438 -9.61 27.40 -6.07
N GLY A 439 -10.78 26.79 -5.84
CA GLY A 439 -11.76 27.12 -4.80
C GLY A 439 -13.05 27.65 -5.44
N SER A 440 -13.67 26.84 -6.31
CA SER A 440 -14.31 27.25 -7.57
C SER A 440 -13.26 27.72 -8.60
N VAL A 441 -13.63 28.43 -9.67
CA VAL A 441 -12.64 29.16 -10.49
C VAL A 441 -12.70 30.64 -10.13
N VAL A 442 -11.58 31.19 -9.67
CA VAL A 442 -11.43 32.63 -9.45
C VAL A 442 -10.51 33.19 -10.52
N VAL A 443 -11.07 33.89 -11.49
CA VAL A 443 -10.34 34.56 -12.56
C VAL A 443 -10.07 36.00 -12.15
N THR A 444 -8.83 36.48 -12.32
CA THR A 444 -8.49 37.89 -12.15
C THR A 444 -7.85 38.43 -13.42
N LEU A 445 -8.52 39.36 -14.09
CA LEU A 445 -7.97 40.10 -15.23
C LEU A 445 -6.84 41.02 -14.74
N LYS A 446 -5.69 40.97 -15.41
CA LYS A 446 -4.51 41.75 -15.00
C LYS A 446 -4.70 43.24 -15.30
N PRO A 447 -4.16 44.14 -14.45
CA PRO A 447 -4.23 45.60 -14.66
C PRO A 447 -3.76 46.04 -16.05
N ASP A 448 -2.62 45.53 -16.53
CA ASP A 448 -2.06 45.89 -17.84
C ASP A 448 -3.00 45.54 -19.00
N TYR A 449 -3.75 44.45 -18.88
CA TYR A 449 -4.75 44.08 -19.86
C TYR A 449 -5.96 45.00 -19.78
N LEU A 450 -6.51 45.21 -18.58
CA LEU A 450 -7.65 46.11 -18.35
C LEU A 450 -7.37 47.53 -18.83
N GLN A 451 -6.13 48.01 -18.66
CA GLN A 451 -5.68 49.32 -19.12
C GLN A 451 -5.69 49.47 -20.65
N SER A 452 -5.61 48.36 -21.40
CA SER A 452 -5.66 48.36 -22.86
C SER A 452 -7.07 48.48 -23.43
N LEU A 453 -8.10 48.27 -22.61
CA LEU A 453 -9.50 48.39 -23.00
C LEU A 453 -9.97 49.86 -22.96
N ALA A 454 -10.90 50.20 -23.84
CA ALA A 454 -11.50 51.55 -23.86
C ALA A 454 -12.40 51.77 -22.62
N PRO A 455 -12.59 53.01 -22.14
CA PRO A 455 -13.63 53.29 -21.16
C PRO A 455 -15.02 52.91 -21.70
N GLY A 456 -15.80 52.21 -20.89
CA GLY A 456 -17.12 51.71 -21.30
C GLY A 456 -17.48 50.37 -20.67
N GLN A 457 -18.61 49.82 -21.11
CA GLN A 457 -19.06 48.49 -20.74
C GLN A 457 -18.42 47.44 -21.65
N HIS A 458 -17.95 46.36 -21.04
CA HIS A 458 -17.33 45.21 -21.68
C HIS A 458 -17.96 43.92 -21.17
N THR A 459 -17.77 42.83 -21.91
CA THR A 459 -18.18 41.49 -21.45
C THR A 459 -16.97 40.65 -21.06
N VAL A 460 -17.15 39.79 -20.08
CA VAL A 460 -16.22 38.70 -19.76
C VAL A 460 -16.95 37.37 -19.83
N THR A 461 -16.36 36.43 -20.54
CA THR A 461 -16.90 35.08 -20.75
C THR A 461 -15.91 34.05 -20.22
N LEU A 462 -16.38 33.14 -19.37
CA LEU A 462 -15.62 31.97 -18.93
C LEU A 462 -16.07 30.74 -19.70
N THR A 463 -15.10 29.99 -20.23
CA THR A 463 -15.35 28.76 -21.00
C THR A 463 -14.93 27.53 -20.21
N PHE A 464 -15.71 26.44 -20.34
CA PHE A 464 -15.50 25.17 -19.66
C PHE A 464 -15.60 24.01 -20.66
N ARG A 465 -14.91 22.90 -20.38
CA ARG A 465 -14.85 21.76 -21.31
C ARG A 465 -16.13 20.93 -21.38
N ASP A 466 -16.99 21.06 -20.38
CA ASP A 466 -18.16 20.21 -20.17
C ASP A 466 -19.45 21.02 -19.97
N GLY A 467 -19.48 22.31 -20.30
CA GLY A 467 -20.66 23.14 -20.11
C GLY A 467 -20.72 24.35 -21.03
N ALA A 468 -21.89 24.98 -21.12
CA ALA A 468 -22.03 26.21 -21.87
C ALA A 468 -21.18 27.33 -21.26
N PRO A 469 -20.59 28.23 -22.09
CA PRO A 469 -19.87 29.38 -21.58
C PRO A 469 -20.82 30.34 -20.85
N ILE A 470 -20.33 30.96 -19.78
CA ILE A 470 -21.09 31.95 -19.01
C ILE A 470 -20.52 33.34 -19.25
N THR A 471 -21.37 34.35 -19.40
CA THR A 471 -20.98 35.72 -19.71
C THR A 471 -21.61 36.69 -18.74
N THR A 472 -20.83 37.67 -18.26
CA THR A 472 -21.31 38.80 -17.47
C THR A 472 -20.64 40.08 -17.95
N ASN A 473 -21.11 41.23 -17.46
CA ASN A 473 -20.56 42.54 -17.83
C ASN A 473 -19.52 43.01 -16.80
N PHE A 474 -18.67 43.93 -17.22
CA PHE A 474 -17.90 44.81 -16.33
C PHE A 474 -17.71 46.19 -16.99
N THR A 475 -17.29 47.18 -16.21
CA THR A 475 -17.12 48.57 -16.69
C THR A 475 -15.70 49.06 -16.48
N ILE A 476 -15.07 49.57 -17.53
CA ILE A 476 -13.85 50.36 -17.46
C ILE A 476 -14.23 51.83 -17.26
N LYS A 477 -13.92 52.37 -16.09
CA LYS A 477 -14.10 53.79 -15.77
C LYS A 477 -12.87 54.58 -16.20
N ALA A 478 -13.09 55.63 -16.99
CA ALA A 478 -12.04 56.61 -17.23
C ALA A 478 -11.60 57.23 -15.89
N SER A 479 -10.30 57.38 -15.70
CA SER A 479 -9.80 58.13 -14.55
C SER A 479 -10.16 59.60 -14.75
N ALA A 480 -10.54 60.28 -13.66
CA ALA A 480 -10.84 61.72 -13.69
C ALA A 480 -9.58 62.60 -13.93
N VAL A 481 -8.40 62.00 -14.08
CA VAL A 481 -7.14 62.69 -14.35
C VAL A 481 -6.66 62.34 -15.78
N PRO A 482 -6.48 63.33 -16.68
CA PRO A 482 -5.94 63.07 -18.01
C PRO A 482 -4.46 62.65 -17.92
N ALA A 483 -4.04 61.71 -18.77
CA ALA A 483 -2.64 61.34 -18.90
C ALA A 483 -1.80 62.56 -19.29
N THR A 484 -0.98 63.05 -18.37
CA THR A 484 0.24 63.79 -18.73
C THR A 484 1.34 63.38 -17.76
N GLY A 485 2.45 62.92 -18.33
CA GLY A 485 3.70 62.95 -17.61
C GLY A 485 4.05 64.42 -17.38
N GLU A 486 3.80 64.91 -16.17
CA GLU A 486 4.61 65.94 -15.54
C GLU A 486 4.77 65.58 -14.06
N SER A 487 5.98 65.81 -13.55
CA SER A 487 6.43 65.49 -12.20
C SER A 487 5.42 65.85 -11.12
N MET A 488 5.08 64.89 -10.25
CA MET A 488 4.39 65.16 -8.98
C MET A 488 5.22 66.14 -8.14
N SER A 489 4.88 67.42 -8.22
CA SER A 489 5.29 68.41 -7.22
C SER A 489 4.51 68.12 -5.95
N TYR A 490 5.22 67.68 -4.91
CA TYR A 490 4.73 67.62 -3.54
C TYR A 490 4.09 68.95 -3.13
N LEU A 491 2.80 68.96 -2.82
CA LEU A 491 2.26 69.79 -1.75
C LEU A 491 1.21 69.01 -0.94
N PRO A 492 1.29 69.04 0.39
CA PRO A 492 0.37 68.32 1.26
C PRO A 492 -0.92 69.13 1.45
N VAL A 493 -2.04 68.44 1.77
CA VAL A 493 -3.03 68.77 2.83
C VAL A 493 -4.46 68.29 2.49
N VAL A 494 -4.90 67.33 3.31
CA VAL A 494 -6.22 67.18 3.97
C VAL A 494 -7.46 66.84 3.11
N GLY A 495 -7.80 65.55 3.13
CA GLY A 495 -8.92 65.05 3.96
C GLY A 495 -10.32 65.03 3.36
N VAL A 496 -10.76 63.84 2.91
CA VAL A 496 -12.08 63.28 3.26
C VAL A 496 -11.95 61.75 3.27
N ILE A 497 -11.89 61.14 4.46
CA ILE A 497 -12.17 59.73 4.67
C ILE A 497 -13.68 59.62 4.90
N THR A 498 -14.43 59.12 3.93
CA THR A 498 -15.74 58.51 4.18
C THR A 498 -15.57 57.00 4.18
N LEU A 499 -15.31 56.48 5.37
CA LEU A 499 -15.40 55.08 5.72
C LEU A 499 -16.88 54.78 6.02
N VAL A 500 -17.53 53.95 5.21
CA VAL A 500 -18.73 53.21 5.65
C VAL A 500 -18.30 51.76 5.78
N ALA A 501 -17.98 51.38 7.02
CA ALA A 501 -17.93 49.98 7.44
C ALA A 501 -19.13 49.74 8.36
N ALA A 502 -19.96 48.77 8.00
CA ALA A 502 -20.88 48.13 8.94
C ALA A 502 -20.26 46.78 9.32
N GLY A 503 -19.92 46.61 10.61
CA GLY A 503 -19.49 45.30 11.11
C GLY A 503 -18.59 45.29 12.36
N ALA A 504 -19.14 45.73 13.49
CA ALA A 504 -18.85 45.24 14.85
C ALA A 504 -17.52 45.60 15.61
N VAL A 505 -17.72 46.44 16.64
CA VAL A 505 -17.34 46.26 18.07
C VAL A 505 -15.87 46.51 18.51
N VAL A 506 -15.65 47.59 19.28
CA VAL A 506 -15.33 47.63 20.74
C VAL A 506 -14.86 49.05 21.10
N LEU A 507 -15.57 49.69 22.04
CA LEU A 507 -15.21 50.96 22.66
C LEU A 507 -14.17 50.72 23.77
N THR A 508 -12.98 51.32 23.69
CA THR A 508 -12.12 51.54 24.87
C THR A 508 -11.83 53.02 25.01
N LYS A 509 -12.52 53.68 25.95
CA LYS A 509 -12.24 55.05 26.37
C LYS A 509 -11.25 54.98 27.53
N ARG A 510 -10.03 55.46 27.31
CA ARG A 510 -8.98 55.61 28.32
C ARG A 510 -9.20 56.97 29.01
N ILE A 511 -9.52 56.97 30.30
CA ILE A 511 -9.43 58.16 31.17
C ILE A 511 -8.26 57.93 32.13
N LYS A 512 -7.45 58.98 32.30
CA LYS A 512 -6.24 59.08 33.11
C LYS A 512 -6.55 59.28 34.61
N GLU A 513 -5.65 58.72 35.42
CA GLU A 513 -5.03 59.21 36.67
C GLU A 513 -5.91 59.82 37.77
N GLU A 514 -5.90 59.19 38.96
CA GLU A 514 -5.66 59.76 40.31
C GLU A 514 -5.74 58.59 41.32
N GLU A 515 -4.61 58.16 41.87
CA GLU A 515 -4.09 58.45 43.23
C GLU A 515 -4.73 57.62 44.37
N ILE A 516 -3.81 56.94 45.09
CA ILE A 516 -3.91 56.16 46.35
C ILE A 516 -4.27 54.66 46.21
#